data_AF-A0A2U3LC13-F1
#
_entry.id   AF-A0A2U3LC13-F1
#
_cell.length_a   1.000
_cell.length_b   1.000
_cell.length_c   1.000
_cell.angle_alpha   90.00
_cell.angle_beta   90.00
_cell.angle_gamma   90.00
#
_symmetry.space_group_name_H-M   'P 1'
#
loop_
_entity.id
_entity.type
_entity.pdbx_description
1 polymer ?
#
loop_
_entity_poly.entity_id
_entity_poly.type
_entity_poly.pdbx_seq_one_letter_code
_entity_poly.pdbx_strand_id
1 'polypeptide(L)'
;MRLRLKRGVCLVSLVVACVLLWSAYAPERWLGRIRRFVRTSGDELSNIPKPQPPKERIEGRTPEGVVDEIWRMATQGQLLTPDGWRIAGGFFTEPRPFPANEKILVVCNEWGPAYEGRSDGNTKEIVVGYWDAGSIDAKLRYTPPPPENTGYVKTAFSYTLVTAPSYLMMYGPDGKTLVEKRPTGSRVWLIKGTQTPPVTTVNTAVRYVLEMREKTTDQATKENASRTLAQLLKFR
;
A
#
# COMPACT_ATOMS: atom_id res chain seq x y z
N MET A 1 -0.40 4.24 -49.64
CA MET A 1 -1.67 5.01 -49.66
C MET A 1 -2.80 4.05 -49.29
N ARG A 2 -3.34 4.09 -48.05
CA ARG A 2 -4.40 3.17 -47.56
C ARG A 2 -5.69 3.96 -47.32
N LEU A 3 -6.74 3.70 -48.10
CA LEU A 3 -8.08 4.26 -47.89
C LEU A 3 -8.76 3.58 -46.69
N ARG A 4 -9.15 4.37 -45.68
CA ARG A 4 -10.07 3.96 -44.60
C ARG A 4 -11.51 4.28 -45.03
N LEU A 5 -12.34 3.25 -45.17
CA LEU A 5 -13.76 3.36 -45.47
C LEU A 5 -14.56 3.67 -44.18
N LYS A 6 -15.18 4.85 -44.09
CA LYS A 6 -16.09 5.22 -42.99
C LYS A 6 -17.43 4.49 -43.14
N ARG A 7 -17.60 3.35 -42.46
CA ARG A 7 -18.90 2.68 -42.28
C ARG A 7 -19.46 3.08 -40.90
N GLY A 8 -20.38 4.05 -40.87
CA GLY A 8 -20.96 4.48 -39.59
C GLY A 8 -22.21 5.36 -39.64
N VAL A 9 -22.85 5.56 -40.80
CA VAL A 9 -24.02 6.47 -40.90
C VAL A 9 -25.26 5.80 -41.52
N CYS A 10 -25.21 4.53 -41.92
CA CYS A 10 -26.28 3.95 -42.75
C CYS A 10 -27.45 3.30 -42.00
N LEU A 11 -27.36 3.03 -40.69
CA LEU A 11 -28.42 2.25 -40.01
C LEU A 11 -29.63 3.09 -39.57
N VAL A 12 -29.41 4.36 -39.16
CA VAL A 12 -30.48 5.20 -38.62
C VAL A 12 -31.44 5.67 -39.72
N SER A 13 -30.92 6.00 -40.91
CA SER A 13 -31.74 6.44 -42.04
C SER A 13 -32.62 5.31 -42.61
N LEU A 14 -32.19 4.05 -42.51
CA LEU A 14 -32.96 2.91 -43.02
C LEU A 14 -34.19 2.62 -42.14
N VAL A 15 -34.06 2.78 -40.82
CA VAL A 15 -35.18 2.56 -39.88
C VAL A 15 -36.26 3.62 -40.04
N VAL A 16 -35.89 4.89 -40.26
CA VAL A 16 -36.87 5.97 -40.48
C VAL A 16 -37.63 5.78 -41.80
N ALA A 17 -36.96 5.34 -42.87
CA ALA A 17 -37.61 5.06 -44.14
C ALA A 17 -38.60 3.89 -44.05
N CYS A 18 -38.28 2.82 -43.33
CA CYS A 18 -39.20 1.69 -43.13
C CYS A 18 -40.43 2.08 -42.32
N VAL A 19 -40.31 2.96 -41.32
CA VAL A 19 -41.46 3.43 -40.51
C VAL A 19 -42.41 4.31 -41.34
N LEU A 20 -41.88 5.14 -42.24
CA LEU A 20 -42.70 6.01 -43.10
C LEU A 20 -43.40 5.24 -44.23
N LEU A 21 -42.76 4.20 -44.79
CA LEU A 21 -43.40 3.34 -45.80
C LEU A 21 -44.51 2.46 -45.22
N TRP A 22 -44.44 2.11 -43.93
CA TRP A 22 -45.47 1.32 -43.28
C TRP A 22 -46.71 2.14 -42.86
N SER A 23 -46.59 3.45 -42.68
CA SER A 23 -47.72 4.30 -42.27
C SER A 23 -48.75 4.58 -43.37
N ALA A 24 -48.43 4.28 -44.64
CA ALA A 24 -49.34 4.49 -45.76
C ALA A 24 -50.42 3.40 -45.93
N TYR A 25 -50.31 2.27 -45.20
CA TYR A 25 -51.21 1.11 -45.33
C TYR A 25 -51.87 0.66 -44.01
N ALA A 26 -51.74 1.44 -42.93
CA ALA A 26 -52.25 1.05 -41.62
C ALA A 26 -53.70 1.56 -41.38
N PRO A 27 -54.65 0.69 -40.98
CA PRO A 27 -56.01 1.10 -40.62
C PRO A 27 -56.03 1.99 -39.36
N GLU A 28 -56.93 2.97 -39.33
CA GLU A 28 -56.97 4.09 -38.35
C GLU A 28 -56.96 3.70 -36.86
N ARG A 29 -57.22 2.43 -36.52
CA ARG A 29 -57.13 1.92 -35.14
C ARG A 29 -55.70 1.84 -34.58
N TRP A 30 -54.66 2.04 -35.39
CA TRP A 30 -53.25 1.98 -34.94
C TRP A 30 -52.58 3.35 -34.66
N LEU A 31 -53.11 4.46 -35.18
CA LEU A 31 -52.49 5.79 -35.01
C LEU A 31 -52.58 6.33 -33.56
N GLY A 32 -53.55 5.85 -32.78
CA GLY A 32 -53.73 6.24 -31.37
C GLY A 32 -52.65 5.71 -30.41
N ARG A 33 -51.96 4.61 -30.74
CA ARG A 33 -50.86 4.06 -29.92
C ARG A 33 -49.52 4.73 -30.22
N ILE A 34 -49.25 5.12 -31.46
CA ILE A 34 -47.98 5.72 -31.86
C ILE A 34 -47.83 7.15 -31.29
N ARG A 35 -48.93 7.93 -31.21
CA ARG A 35 -48.90 9.25 -30.55
C ARG A 35 -48.59 9.20 -29.05
N ARG A 36 -48.79 8.05 -28.40
CA ARG A 36 -48.45 7.85 -26.98
C ARG A 36 -46.97 7.50 -26.77
N PHE A 37 -46.31 6.95 -27.79
CA PHE A 37 -44.88 6.59 -27.74
C PHE A 37 -43.96 7.79 -28.00
N VAL A 38 -44.40 8.80 -28.74
CA VAL A 38 -43.58 9.99 -29.06
C VAL A 38 -43.62 11.05 -27.96
N ARG A 39 -44.59 11.00 -27.03
CA ARG A 39 -44.72 12.01 -25.95
C ARG A 39 -44.01 11.65 -24.63
N THR A 40 -43.50 10.43 -24.48
CA THR A 40 -42.75 9.99 -23.29
C THR A 40 -41.23 10.06 -23.45
N SER A 41 -40.70 10.45 -24.62
CA SER A 41 -39.25 10.48 -24.87
C SER A 41 -38.58 11.86 -24.65
N GLY A 42 -39.31 12.84 -24.11
CA GLY A 42 -38.78 14.19 -23.85
C GLY A 42 -37.97 14.32 -22.56
N ASP A 43 -38.31 13.56 -21.50
CA ASP A 43 -37.68 13.71 -20.17
C ASP A 43 -36.60 12.67 -19.87
N GLU A 44 -36.48 11.59 -20.65
CA GLU A 44 -35.54 10.49 -20.39
C GLU A 44 -34.10 10.73 -20.88
N LEU A 45 -33.86 11.76 -21.71
CA LEU A 45 -32.50 12.10 -22.17
C LEU A 45 -31.70 12.96 -21.18
N SER A 46 -32.32 13.39 -20.08
CA SER A 46 -31.65 14.17 -19.01
C SER A 46 -30.83 13.30 -18.04
N ASN A 47 -30.98 11.98 -18.09
CA ASN A 47 -30.29 11.02 -17.21
C ASN A 47 -29.16 10.25 -17.93
N ILE A 48 -28.51 10.84 -18.95
CA ILE A 48 -27.24 10.27 -19.43
C ILE A 48 -26.23 10.43 -18.29
N PRO A 49 -25.73 9.33 -17.67
CA PRO A 49 -24.76 9.44 -16.59
C PRO A 49 -23.56 10.20 -17.16
N LYS A 50 -23.22 11.33 -16.53
CA LYS A 50 -22.01 12.09 -16.93
C LYS A 50 -20.85 11.09 -16.97
N PRO A 51 -20.03 11.09 -18.05
CA PRO A 51 -18.88 10.21 -18.14
C PRO A 51 -18.08 10.35 -16.84
N GLN A 52 -18.06 9.29 -16.04
CA GLN A 52 -17.25 9.32 -14.84
C GLN A 52 -15.79 9.46 -15.31
N PRO A 53 -15.00 10.34 -14.68
CA PRO A 53 -13.59 10.42 -15.00
C PRO A 53 -12.98 9.03 -14.87
N PRO A 54 -12.09 8.62 -15.79
CA PRO A 54 -11.50 7.29 -15.78
C PRO A 54 -10.92 7.01 -14.39
N LYS A 55 -11.45 5.95 -13.74
CA LYS A 55 -11.00 5.53 -12.42
C LYS A 55 -9.51 5.24 -12.48
N GLU A 56 -8.71 6.06 -11.81
CA GLU A 56 -7.25 5.87 -11.75
C GLU A 56 -6.94 4.46 -11.29
N ARG A 57 -6.04 3.79 -12.02
CA ARG A 57 -5.63 2.42 -11.68
C ARG A 57 -4.64 2.49 -10.51
N ILE A 58 -4.90 1.69 -9.49
CA ILE A 58 -3.93 1.40 -8.45
C ILE A 58 -3.02 0.31 -9.02
N GLU A 59 -1.74 0.62 -9.16
CA GLU A 59 -0.69 -0.29 -9.63
C GLU A 59 0.19 -0.73 -8.46
N GLY A 60 0.92 -1.84 -8.64
CA GLY A 60 1.88 -2.34 -7.67
C GLY A 60 1.32 -3.32 -6.66
N ARG A 61 1.83 -3.27 -5.43
CA ARG A 61 1.50 -4.22 -4.35
C ARG A 61 0.11 -3.96 -3.78
N THR A 62 -0.53 -5.01 -3.26
CA THR A 62 -1.73 -4.85 -2.42
C THR A 62 -1.34 -4.20 -1.08
N PRO A 63 -2.30 -3.66 -0.32
CA PRO A 63 -2.05 -3.12 1.03
C PRO A 63 -1.32 -4.10 1.96
N GLU A 64 -1.75 -5.36 1.97
CA GLU A 64 -1.14 -6.45 2.73
C GLU A 64 0.30 -6.67 2.25
N GLY A 65 0.50 -6.75 0.93
CA GLY A 65 1.83 -6.93 0.34
C GLY A 65 2.82 -5.80 0.64
N VAL A 66 2.35 -4.57 0.88
CA VAL A 66 3.19 -3.46 1.35
C VAL A 66 3.66 -3.71 2.78
N VAL A 67 2.76 -4.13 3.67
CA VAL A 67 3.09 -4.38 5.08
C VAL A 67 3.94 -5.64 5.23
N ASP A 68 3.62 -6.72 4.53
CA ASP A 68 4.39 -7.97 4.52
C ASP A 68 5.84 -7.72 4.09
N GLU A 69 6.05 -6.83 3.11
CA GLU A 69 7.39 -6.47 2.66
C GLU A 69 8.20 -5.75 3.75
N ILE A 70 7.58 -4.85 4.52
CA ILE A 70 8.22 -4.20 5.68
C ILE A 70 8.59 -5.23 6.75
N TRP A 71 7.70 -6.18 7.05
CA TRP A 71 7.97 -7.25 8.02
C TRP A 71 9.05 -8.22 7.52
N ARG A 72 9.08 -8.51 6.22
CA ARG A 72 10.17 -9.26 5.58
C ARG A 72 11.50 -8.53 5.74
N MET A 73 11.54 -7.20 5.56
CA MET A 73 12.75 -6.40 5.80
C MET A 73 13.18 -6.43 7.28
N ALA A 74 12.22 -6.34 8.22
CA ALA A 74 12.47 -6.41 9.66
C ALA A 74 13.09 -7.76 10.08
N THR A 75 12.50 -8.86 9.59
CA THR A 75 12.97 -10.24 9.86
C THR A 75 14.35 -10.51 9.26
N GLN A 76 14.72 -9.84 8.17
CA GLN A 76 16.04 -9.94 7.55
C GLN A 76 17.08 -8.99 8.16
N GLY A 77 16.68 -8.11 9.09
CA GLY A 77 17.57 -7.14 9.74
C GLY A 77 17.88 -5.91 8.89
N GLN A 78 17.22 -5.74 7.75
CA GLN A 78 17.46 -4.61 6.87
C GLN A 78 17.08 -3.28 7.54
N LEU A 79 16.04 -3.29 8.38
CA LEU A 79 15.62 -2.11 9.15
C LEU A 79 16.62 -1.69 10.25
N LEU A 80 17.68 -2.47 10.48
CA LEU A 80 18.77 -2.13 11.41
C LEU A 80 19.95 -1.45 10.70
N THR A 81 19.83 -1.17 9.40
CA THR A 81 20.88 -0.57 8.57
C THR A 81 20.41 0.72 7.93
N PRO A 82 21.29 1.71 7.70
CA PRO A 82 20.92 2.95 7.00
C PRO A 82 20.34 2.70 5.60
N ASP A 83 20.90 1.75 4.85
CA ASP A 83 20.44 1.44 3.49
C ASP A 83 19.07 0.77 3.47
N GLY A 84 18.87 -0.26 4.29
CA GLY A 84 17.56 -0.90 4.40
C GLY A 84 16.50 0.05 4.94
N TRP A 85 16.85 0.96 5.84
CA TRP A 85 15.95 2.02 6.30
C TRP A 85 15.54 2.99 5.20
N ARG A 86 16.51 3.41 4.37
CA ARG A 86 16.25 4.28 3.21
C ARG A 86 15.32 3.60 2.21
N ILE A 87 15.54 2.31 1.93
CA ILE A 87 14.66 1.50 1.06
C ILE A 87 13.25 1.42 1.69
N ALA A 88 13.16 1.13 2.99
CA ALA A 88 11.90 1.07 3.71
C ALA A 88 11.14 2.41 3.67
N GLY A 89 11.85 3.54 3.65
CA GLY A 89 11.25 4.87 3.52
C GLY A 89 10.40 5.04 2.25
N GLY A 90 10.69 4.29 1.18
CA GLY A 90 9.89 4.29 -0.04
C GLY A 90 8.46 3.74 0.12
N PHE A 91 8.16 3.08 1.25
CA PHE A 91 6.82 2.59 1.57
C PHE A 91 6.01 3.56 2.43
N PHE A 92 6.56 4.70 2.85
CA PHE A 92 5.91 5.64 3.75
C PHE A 92 5.63 6.97 3.05
N THR A 93 4.56 7.67 3.46
CA THR A 93 4.26 9.01 2.92
C THR A 93 5.25 10.07 3.42
N GLU A 94 5.83 9.86 4.60
CA GLU A 94 6.75 10.78 5.26
C GLU A 94 8.01 10.01 5.71
N PRO A 95 8.92 9.64 4.78
CA PRO A 95 10.15 8.94 5.17
C PRO A 95 11.00 9.80 6.10
N ARG A 96 11.61 9.18 7.11
CA ARG A 96 12.50 9.84 8.07
C ARG A 96 13.93 9.28 8.00
N PRO A 97 14.94 10.07 8.44
CA PRO A 97 16.33 9.59 8.52
C PRO A 97 16.50 8.37 9.42
N PHE A 98 17.59 7.62 9.22
CA PHE A 98 17.91 6.43 10.01
C PHE A 98 18.12 6.77 11.50
N PRO A 99 17.37 6.15 12.43
CA PRO A 99 17.43 6.50 13.84
C PRO A 99 18.51 5.71 14.59
N ALA A 100 19.78 6.03 14.36
CA ALA A 100 20.93 5.28 14.88
C ALA A 100 20.95 5.09 16.41
N ASN A 101 20.28 5.96 17.18
CA ASN A 101 20.28 5.97 18.65
C ASN A 101 18.93 5.58 19.28
N GLU A 102 17.94 5.20 18.48
CA GLU A 102 16.65 4.77 19.02
C GLU A 102 16.70 3.32 19.52
N LYS A 103 15.74 2.97 20.37
CA LYS A 103 15.55 1.59 20.79
C LYS A 103 15.05 0.74 19.62
N ILE A 104 15.60 -0.45 19.50
CA ILE A 104 15.14 -1.49 18.61
C ILE A 104 14.05 -2.28 19.35
N LEU A 105 12.85 -2.33 18.80
CA LEU A 105 11.80 -3.23 19.26
C LEU A 105 12.12 -4.65 18.79
N VAL A 106 12.08 -5.60 19.73
CA VAL A 106 12.29 -7.03 19.46
C VAL A 106 10.95 -7.73 19.59
N VAL A 107 10.57 -8.45 18.56
CA VAL A 107 9.35 -9.27 18.54
C VAL A 107 9.72 -10.74 18.41
N CYS A 108 8.83 -11.64 18.84
CA CYS A 108 9.03 -13.07 18.64
C CYS A 108 9.20 -13.43 17.16
N ASN A 109 9.81 -14.59 16.89
CA ASN A 109 10.03 -15.07 15.53
C ASN A 109 8.71 -15.41 14.81
N GLU A 110 7.66 -15.70 15.56
CA GLU A 110 6.31 -15.94 15.06
C GLU A 110 5.50 -14.65 15.08
N TRP A 111 5.06 -14.20 13.91
CA TRP A 111 4.12 -13.12 13.73
C TRP A 111 2.96 -13.59 12.84
N GLY A 112 1.76 -13.05 13.08
CA GLY A 112 0.57 -13.45 12.32
C GLY A 112 0.51 -12.77 10.95
N PRO A 113 -0.16 -13.38 9.96
CA PRO A 113 -0.33 -12.74 8.65
C PRO A 113 -0.98 -11.37 8.80
N ALA A 114 -0.60 -10.44 7.92
CA ALA A 114 -1.29 -9.18 7.78
C ALA A 114 -2.77 -9.44 7.43
N TYR A 115 -3.69 -8.82 8.18
CA TYR A 115 -5.11 -8.89 7.88
C TYR A 115 -5.72 -7.50 7.73
N GLU A 116 -6.73 -7.40 6.87
CA GLU A 116 -7.46 -6.16 6.63
C GLU A 116 -8.37 -5.85 7.83
N GLY A 117 -8.20 -4.65 8.38
CA GLY A 117 -9.09 -4.06 9.37
C GLY A 117 -10.16 -3.20 8.70
N ARG A 118 -10.22 -1.92 9.06
CA ARG A 118 -11.16 -0.96 8.44
C ARG A 118 -10.74 -0.58 7.02
N SER A 119 -11.72 -0.34 6.16
CA SER A 119 -11.51 0.01 4.75
C SER A 119 -12.43 1.19 4.40
N ASP A 120 -11.84 2.27 3.89
CA ASP A 120 -12.56 3.46 3.43
C ASP A 120 -11.98 3.94 2.10
N GLY A 121 -12.44 3.33 0.99
CA GLY A 121 -12.19 3.73 -0.39
C GLY A 121 -10.71 3.86 -0.78
N ASN A 122 -10.08 4.96 -0.38
CA ASN A 122 -8.67 5.30 -0.61
C ASN A 122 -7.75 4.96 0.57
N THR A 123 -8.30 4.52 1.68
CA THR A 123 -7.59 4.19 2.92
C THR A 123 -7.87 2.75 3.31
N LYS A 124 -6.84 2.03 3.74
CA LYS A 124 -6.95 0.68 4.32
C LYS A 124 -6.22 0.63 5.65
N GLU A 125 -6.80 -0.04 6.63
CA GLU A 125 -6.10 -0.41 7.86
C GLU A 125 -5.62 -1.85 7.72
N ILE A 126 -4.33 -2.09 7.92
CA ILE A 126 -3.74 -3.41 7.94
C ILE A 126 -3.15 -3.65 9.32
N VAL A 127 -3.52 -4.78 9.93
CA VAL A 127 -3.10 -5.12 11.28
C VAL A 127 -2.17 -6.33 11.24
N VAL A 128 -1.03 -6.23 11.92
CA VAL A 128 -0.08 -7.34 12.09
C VAL A 128 0.07 -7.63 13.57
N GLY A 129 -0.43 -8.80 13.98
CA GLY A 129 -0.31 -9.25 15.36
C GLY A 129 1.04 -9.94 15.61
N TYR A 130 1.67 -9.64 16.74
CA TYR A 130 2.96 -10.20 17.16
C TYR A 130 3.00 -10.39 18.68
N TRP A 131 4.03 -11.10 19.14
CA TRP A 131 4.37 -11.21 20.56
C TRP A 131 5.55 -10.32 20.87
N ASP A 132 5.39 -9.42 21.83
CA ASP A 132 6.45 -8.50 22.26
C ASP A 132 7.53 -9.28 23.04
N ALA A 133 8.77 -9.21 22.56
CA ALA A 133 9.93 -9.82 23.19
C ALA A 133 10.83 -8.78 23.86
N GLY A 134 10.42 -7.51 23.95
CA GLY A 134 11.14 -6.44 24.62
C GLY A 134 11.85 -5.50 23.65
N SER A 135 12.89 -4.82 24.14
CA SER A 135 13.64 -3.83 23.35
C SER A 135 15.13 -3.84 23.67
N ILE A 136 15.93 -3.34 22.72
CA ILE A 136 17.39 -3.19 22.85
C ILE A 136 17.74 -1.73 22.60
N ASP A 137 18.46 -1.09 23.53
CA ASP A 137 18.93 0.28 23.34
C ASP A 137 20.26 0.38 22.58
N ALA A 138 20.70 1.60 22.28
CA ALA A 138 21.96 1.86 21.57
C ALA A 138 23.22 1.36 22.29
N LYS A 139 23.14 1.06 23.60
CA LYS A 139 24.23 0.45 24.40
C LYS A 139 24.11 -1.06 24.51
N LEU A 140 23.28 -1.66 23.65
CA LEU A 140 22.98 -3.10 23.58
C LEU A 140 22.40 -3.65 24.88
N ARG A 141 21.67 -2.83 25.65
CA ARG A 141 20.98 -3.28 26.86
C ARG A 141 19.56 -3.72 26.51
N TYR A 142 19.25 -4.96 26.85
CA TYR A 142 17.92 -5.51 26.77
C TYR A 142 17.01 -4.96 27.88
N THR A 143 15.78 -4.60 27.51
CA THR A 143 14.69 -4.28 28.44
C THR A 143 13.53 -5.23 28.12
N PRO A 144 13.05 -6.05 29.08
CA PRO A 144 11.90 -6.92 28.84
C PRO A 144 10.64 -6.10 28.54
N PRO A 145 9.62 -6.72 27.91
CA PRO A 145 8.33 -6.07 27.72
C PRO A 145 7.71 -5.73 29.10
N PRO A 146 6.86 -4.70 29.18
CA PRO A 146 6.14 -4.37 30.41
C PRO A 146 5.38 -5.58 30.98
N PRO A 147 5.30 -5.75 32.31
CA PRO A 147 4.66 -6.92 32.93
C PRO A 147 3.17 -7.02 32.57
N GLU A 148 2.49 -5.90 32.33
CA GLU A 148 1.11 -5.88 31.82
C GLU A 148 0.93 -6.58 30.46
N ASN A 149 2.01 -6.77 29.68
CA ASN A 149 1.99 -7.50 28.41
C ASN A 149 2.30 -9.01 28.55
N THR A 150 2.55 -9.52 29.76
CA THR A 150 2.97 -10.91 29.95
C THR A 150 1.83 -11.93 29.95
N GLY A 151 0.57 -11.48 29.96
CA GLY A 151 -0.61 -12.36 30.02
C GLY A 151 -1.22 -12.66 28.66
N TYR A 152 -0.62 -13.50 27.82
CA TYR A 152 -1.19 -13.99 26.53
C TYR A 152 -1.77 -12.92 25.58
N VAL A 153 -1.50 -11.63 25.79
CA VAL A 153 -2.04 -10.57 24.93
C VAL A 153 -1.13 -10.41 23.72
N LYS A 154 -1.56 -10.98 22.59
CA LYS A 154 -0.98 -10.68 21.29
C LYS A 154 -1.08 -9.15 21.07
N THR A 155 0.05 -8.48 20.93
CA THR A 155 0.09 -7.07 20.55
C THR A 155 -0.10 -6.96 19.04
N ALA A 156 -0.46 -5.78 18.54
CA ALA A 156 -0.55 -5.57 17.11
C ALA A 156 -0.02 -4.21 16.69
N PHE A 157 0.62 -4.18 15.52
CA PHE A 157 0.83 -2.94 14.77
C PHE A 157 -0.38 -2.73 13.87
N SER A 158 -1.00 -1.55 13.97
CA SER A 158 -1.98 -1.09 12.99
C SER A 158 -1.30 -0.10 12.04
N TYR A 159 -1.31 -0.43 10.76
CA TYR A 159 -0.83 0.42 9.68
C TYR A 159 -2.03 1.01 8.96
N THR A 160 -2.10 2.34 8.91
CA THR A 160 -3.01 3.03 7.99
C THR A 160 -2.30 3.19 6.65
N LEU A 161 -2.82 2.62 5.58
CA LEU A 161 -2.33 2.78 4.23
C LEU A 161 -3.23 3.72 3.44
N VAL A 162 -2.60 4.53 2.59
CA VAL A 162 -3.27 5.47 1.69
C VAL A 162 -2.76 5.27 0.28
N THR A 163 -3.60 5.57 -0.71
CA THR A 163 -3.19 5.61 -2.11
C THR A 163 -2.57 6.96 -2.45
N ALA A 164 -1.34 6.95 -2.95
CA ALA A 164 -0.62 8.14 -3.40
C ALA A 164 -0.32 8.06 -4.91
N PRO A 165 -0.22 9.19 -5.63
CA PRO A 165 0.25 9.19 -7.00
C PRO A 165 1.63 8.54 -7.09
N SER A 166 1.82 7.65 -8.07
CA SER A 166 3.15 7.14 -8.38
C SER A 166 3.87 8.12 -9.32
N TYR A 167 5.18 8.24 -9.16
CA TYR A 167 6.00 9.19 -9.90
C TYR A 167 7.06 8.47 -10.72
N LEU A 168 7.21 8.87 -11.97
CA LEU A 168 8.41 8.59 -12.75
C LEU A 168 9.46 9.63 -12.36
N MET A 169 10.61 9.16 -11.90
CA MET A 169 11.78 9.98 -11.63
C MET A 169 12.84 9.71 -12.68
N MET A 170 13.32 10.76 -13.35
CA MET A 170 14.45 10.68 -14.27
C MET A 170 15.66 11.35 -13.63
N TYR A 171 16.77 10.63 -13.58
CA TYR A 171 18.04 11.14 -13.09
C TYR A 171 18.93 11.53 -14.27
N GLY A 172 19.80 12.53 -14.05
CA GLY A 172 20.78 12.97 -15.04
C GLY A 172 21.87 11.92 -15.28
N PRO A 173 22.83 12.22 -16.17
CA PRO A 173 23.95 11.32 -16.48
C PRO A 173 24.81 10.93 -15.27
N ASP A 174 24.74 11.72 -14.19
CA ASP A 174 25.43 11.46 -12.92
C ASP A 174 24.73 10.41 -12.03
N GLY A 175 23.50 10.01 -12.38
CA GLY A 175 22.66 9.10 -11.60
C GLY A 175 22.21 9.63 -10.24
N LYS A 176 22.45 10.91 -9.93
CA LYS A 176 22.19 11.53 -8.63
C LYS A 176 21.28 12.74 -8.72
N THR A 177 21.41 13.54 -9.77
CA THR A 177 20.61 14.75 -9.96
C THR A 177 19.24 14.37 -10.50
N LEU A 178 18.17 14.70 -9.77
CA LEU A 178 16.80 14.53 -10.24
C LEU A 178 16.50 15.59 -11.31
N VAL A 179 16.30 15.14 -12.56
CA VAL A 179 16.04 16.01 -13.73
C VAL A 179 14.55 16.20 -13.96
N GLU A 180 13.75 15.15 -13.79
CA GLU A 180 12.30 15.20 -13.98
C GLU A 180 11.60 14.34 -12.94
N LYS A 181 10.50 14.85 -12.39
CA LYS A 181 9.57 14.09 -11.56
C LYS A 181 8.15 14.35 -12.08
N ARG A 182 7.55 13.34 -12.71
CA ARG A 182 6.17 13.45 -13.22
C ARG A 182 5.27 12.35 -12.69
N PRO A 183 3.98 12.64 -12.38
CA PRO A 183 3.01 11.61 -12.09
C PRO A 183 2.86 10.66 -13.28
N THR A 184 2.70 9.37 -13.02
CA THR A 184 2.45 8.35 -14.06
C THR A 184 0.97 8.24 -14.43
N GLY A 185 0.08 8.83 -13.63
CA GLY A 185 -1.37 8.61 -13.71
C GLY A 185 -1.84 7.33 -13.01
N SER A 186 -0.95 6.56 -12.39
CA SER A 186 -1.29 5.45 -11.50
C SER A 186 -1.09 5.81 -10.04
N ARG A 187 -1.78 5.08 -9.15
CA ARG A 187 -1.63 5.22 -7.69
C ARG A 187 -0.96 3.99 -7.11
N VAL A 188 -0.23 4.16 -6.02
CA VAL A 188 0.40 3.08 -5.24
C VAL A 188 -0.04 3.17 -3.78
N TRP A 189 -0.07 2.03 -3.10
CA TRP A 189 -0.30 1.98 -1.65
C TRP A 189 0.98 2.36 -0.90
N LEU A 190 0.85 3.28 0.05
CA LEU A 190 1.89 3.69 0.99
C LEU A 190 1.33 3.67 2.41
N ILE A 191 2.19 3.40 3.38
CA ILE A 191 1.90 3.56 4.81
C ILE A 191 1.86 5.06 5.13
N LYS A 192 0.76 5.51 5.71
CA LYS A 192 0.56 6.89 6.12
C LYS A 192 1.46 7.23 7.32
N GLY A 193 2.14 8.36 7.23
CA GLY A 193 3.01 8.89 8.27
C GLY A 193 4.47 8.44 8.10
N THR A 194 5.19 8.42 9.22
CA THR A 194 6.62 8.12 9.28
C THR A 194 6.88 6.68 9.74
N GLN A 195 8.09 6.18 9.49
CA GLN A 195 8.52 4.87 10.00
C GLN A 195 8.50 4.86 11.53
N THR A 196 7.98 3.79 12.13
CA THR A 196 8.06 3.54 13.59
C THR A 196 9.52 3.36 14.03
N PRO A 197 9.84 3.22 15.33
CA PRO A 197 11.17 2.76 15.74
C PRO A 197 11.56 1.44 15.05
N PRO A 198 12.87 1.15 14.90
CA PRO A 198 13.33 -0.08 14.25
C PRO A 198 12.74 -1.32 14.93
N VAL A 199 12.19 -2.23 14.13
CA VAL A 199 11.63 -3.50 14.60
C VAL A 199 12.45 -4.65 14.01
N THR A 200 12.67 -5.70 14.81
CA THR A 200 13.29 -6.94 14.33
C THR A 200 12.81 -8.16 15.13
N THR A 201 13.05 -9.35 14.62
CA THR A 201 12.72 -10.61 15.33
C THR A 201 13.82 -11.01 16.30
N VAL A 202 13.51 -11.86 17.28
CA VAL A 202 14.50 -12.44 18.22
C VAL A 202 15.73 -13.00 17.50
N ASN A 203 15.56 -13.83 16.47
CA ASN A 203 16.69 -14.44 15.76
C ASN A 203 17.60 -13.39 15.11
N THR A 204 17.02 -12.31 14.60
CA THR A 204 17.77 -11.23 13.96
C THR A 204 18.39 -10.30 14.98
N ALA A 205 17.71 -10.04 16.10
CA ALA A 205 18.28 -9.34 17.25
C ALA A 205 19.52 -10.07 17.79
N VAL A 206 19.48 -11.40 17.93
CA VAL A 206 20.64 -12.19 18.37
C VAL A 206 21.83 -11.99 17.43
N ARG A 207 21.63 -12.10 16.11
CA ARG A 207 22.68 -11.86 15.11
C ARG A 207 23.24 -10.44 15.19
N TYR A 208 22.35 -9.45 15.25
CA TYR A 208 22.72 -8.05 15.37
C TYR A 208 23.55 -7.77 16.63
N VAL A 209 23.09 -8.22 17.81
CA VAL A 209 23.79 -8.00 19.07
C VAL A 209 25.16 -8.68 19.07
N LEU A 210 25.24 -9.90 18.52
CA LEU A 210 26.51 -10.61 18.35
C LEU A 210 27.48 -9.80 17.48
N GLU A 211 27.03 -9.35 16.30
CA GLU A 211 27.84 -8.54 15.39
C GLU A 211 28.32 -7.23 16.04
N MET A 212 27.42 -6.52 16.73
CA MET A 212 27.75 -5.26 17.39
C MET A 212 28.69 -5.43 18.59
N ARG A 213 28.58 -6.56 19.31
CA ARG A 213 29.52 -6.93 20.39
C ARG A 213 30.94 -7.12 19.87
N GLU A 214 31.10 -7.77 18.72
CA GLU A 214 32.42 -8.01 18.12
C GLU A 214 33.03 -6.71 17.55
N LYS A 215 32.19 -5.81 17.02
CA LYS A 215 32.66 -4.54 16.44
C LYS A 215 33.02 -3.47 17.46
N THR A 216 32.38 -3.47 18.64
CA THR A 216 32.63 -2.41 19.64
C THR A 216 33.95 -2.61 20.38
N THR A 217 34.61 -1.52 20.74
CA THR A 217 35.79 -1.51 21.64
C THR A 217 35.41 -1.22 23.10
N ASP A 218 34.20 -0.72 23.36
CA ASP A 218 33.74 -0.39 24.70
C ASP A 218 33.40 -1.66 25.51
N GLN A 219 34.15 -1.90 26.57
CA GLN A 219 34.02 -3.07 27.43
C GLN A 219 32.63 -3.14 28.10
N ALA A 220 32.09 -2.00 28.52
CA ALA A 220 30.76 -1.95 29.14
C ALA A 220 29.66 -2.38 28.14
N THR A 221 29.77 -1.93 26.88
CA THR A 221 28.86 -2.37 25.81
C THR A 221 29.01 -3.86 25.48
N LYS A 222 30.23 -4.44 25.53
CA LYS A 222 30.42 -5.90 25.35
C LYS A 222 29.75 -6.72 26.45
N GLU A 223 29.81 -6.27 27.69
CA GLU A 223 29.15 -6.90 28.83
C GLU A 223 27.63 -6.78 28.74
N ASN A 224 27.12 -5.62 28.33
CA ASN A 224 25.70 -5.43 28.03
C ASN A 224 25.22 -6.39 26.94
N ALA A 225 25.95 -6.49 25.83
CA ALA A 225 25.63 -7.40 24.75
C ALA A 225 25.61 -8.86 25.20
N SER A 226 26.59 -9.28 26.01
CA SER A 226 26.65 -10.64 26.56
C SER A 226 25.42 -10.96 27.42
N ARG A 227 25.01 -10.02 28.29
CA ARG A 227 23.79 -10.15 29.09
C ARG A 227 22.53 -10.18 28.24
N THR A 228 22.45 -9.32 27.22
CA THR A 228 21.34 -9.27 26.27
C THR A 228 21.19 -10.58 25.50
N LEU A 229 22.30 -11.15 24.98
CA LEU A 229 22.28 -12.46 24.31
C LEU A 229 21.74 -13.56 25.23
N ALA A 230 22.16 -13.58 26.50
CA ALA A 230 21.65 -14.55 27.47
C ALA A 230 20.14 -14.42 27.73
N GLN A 231 19.55 -13.23 27.60
CA GLN A 231 18.10 -13.04 27.70
C GLN A 231 17.38 -13.45 26.41
N LEU A 232 17.86 -12.99 25.25
CA LEU A 232 17.24 -13.28 23.96
C LEU A 232 17.23 -14.78 23.61
N LEU A 233 18.27 -15.51 24.02
CA LEU A 233 18.36 -16.96 23.78
C LEU A 233 17.31 -17.78 24.56
N LYS A 234 16.60 -17.20 25.53
CA LYS A 234 15.49 -17.86 26.24
C LYS A 234 14.22 -17.98 25.40
N PHE A 235 14.13 -17.25 24.29
CA PHE A 235 12.99 -17.25 23.38
C PHE A 235 13.16 -18.22 22.20
N ARG A 236 14.23 -19.03 22.20
CA ARG A 236 14.53 -19.99 21.13
C ARG A 236 13.90 -21.35 21.39
#